data_AF-A0A285Q3M8-F1
#
_entry.id   AF-A0A285Q3M8-F1
#
_cell.length_a   1.000
_cell.length_b   1.000
_cell.length_c   1.000
_cell.angle_alpha   90.00
_cell.angle_beta   90.00
_cell.angle_gamma   90.00
#
_symmetry.space_group_name_H-M   'P 1'
#
loop_
_entity.id
_entity.type
_entity.pdbx_description
1 polymer ?
#
loop_
_entity_poly.entity_id
_entity_poly.type
_entity_poly.pdbx_seq_one_letter_code
_entity_poly.pdbx_strand_id
1 'polypeptide(L)'
;MINKKTLLSGVFGVENAGHSWEALQQAVDRVVKIIEADPNKERVDKIITRWIKRHLSRLGAEVGLERLNSLVEDRDMLAENLENLVNKEWLEGMPLGYQKGYQKGFQEGVQAVKQEVAHKLIVRTEMNDQLIAEIVGLAVDEVSDMRSQVKH
;
A
#
# COMPACT_ATOMS: atom_id res chain seq x y z
N MET A 1 33.03 -15.03 8.20
CA MET A 1 32.04 -14.37 9.10
C MET A 1 31.92 -12.90 8.69
N ILE A 2 30.92 -12.55 7.87
CA ILE A 2 30.73 -11.18 7.38
C ILE A 2 29.72 -10.51 8.32
N ASN A 3 30.22 -9.83 9.36
CA ASN A 3 29.41 -9.00 10.25
C ASN A 3 29.87 -7.55 10.12
N LYS A 4 29.53 -6.91 9.00
CA LYS A 4 29.62 -5.46 8.87
C LYS A 4 28.21 -4.93 8.71
N LYS A 5 27.64 -4.45 9.81
CA LYS A 5 26.56 -3.45 9.79
C LYS A 5 27.08 -2.22 9.05
N THR A 6 26.96 -2.21 7.73
CA THR A 6 27.46 -1.13 6.89
C THR A 6 26.43 -0.01 6.80
N LEU A 7 26.91 1.22 6.65
CA LEU A 7 26.06 2.39 6.38
C LEU A 7 25.12 2.15 5.19
N LEU A 8 25.60 1.42 4.17
CA LEU A 8 24.84 1.01 3.00
C LEU A 8 23.64 0.11 3.36
N SER A 9 23.82 -0.85 4.28
CA SER A 9 22.73 -1.68 4.77
C SER A 9 21.70 -0.88 5.59
N GLY A 10 22.14 0.16 6.30
CA GLY A 10 21.23 1.07 7.01
C GLY A 10 20.40 1.92 6.05
N VAL A 11 21.05 2.50 5.04
CA VAL A 11 20.41 3.28 3.96
C VAL A 11 19.40 2.44 3.19
N PHE A 12 19.80 1.22 2.77
CA PHE A 12 18.90 0.28 2.09
C PHE A 12 17.73 -0.16 2.99
N GLY A 13 17.96 -0.25 4.30
CA GLY A 13 16.91 -0.50 5.28
C GLY A 13 15.87 0.61 5.31
N VAL A 14 16.30 1.88 5.25
CA VAL A 14 15.39 3.04 5.20
C VAL A 14 14.59 3.05 3.90
N GLU A 15 15.22 2.74 2.76
CA GLU A 15 14.53 2.69 1.46
C GLU A 15 13.40 1.64 1.40
N ASN A 16 13.55 0.52 2.11
CA ASN A 16 12.60 -0.59 2.06
C ASN A 16 11.64 -0.67 3.26
N ALA A 17 11.77 0.23 4.24
CA ALA A 17 10.98 0.20 5.47
C ALA A 17 9.63 0.92 5.38
N GLY A 18 9.22 1.38 4.19
CA GLY A 18 7.99 2.16 3.95
C GLY A 18 6.66 1.43 4.21
N HIS A 19 6.65 0.34 4.98
CA HIS A 19 5.44 -0.43 5.31
C HIS A 19 5.03 -0.31 6.78
N SER A 20 5.92 0.18 7.67
CA SER A 20 5.53 0.50 9.05
C SER A 20 6.43 1.57 9.66
N TRP A 21 5.85 2.37 10.55
CA TRP A 21 6.57 3.40 11.32
C TRP A 21 7.72 2.80 12.13
N GLU A 22 7.49 1.68 12.79
CA GLU A 22 8.49 0.99 13.61
C GLU A 22 9.67 0.49 12.77
N ALA A 23 9.40 -0.04 11.58
CA ALA A 23 10.44 -0.54 10.68
C ALA A 23 11.33 0.61 10.19
N LEU A 24 10.72 1.75 9.87
CA LEU A 24 11.40 2.94 9.37
C LEU A 24 12.23 3.59 10.48
N GLN A 25 11.66 3.72 11.68
CA GLN A 25 12.37 4.21 12.85
C GLN A 25 13.56 3.30 13.22
N GLN A 26 13.37 1.98 13.22
CA GLN A 26 14.47 1.03 13.49
C GLN A 26 15.58 1.08 12.42
N ALA A 27 15.23 1.33 11.15
CA ALA A 27 16.22 1.51 10.09
C ALA A 27 17.04 2.79 10.32
N VAL A 28 16.36 3.89 10.66
CA VAL A 28 17.00 5.16 11.03
C VAL A 28 17.89 4.99 12.27
N ASP A 29 17.40 4.40 13.35
CA ASP A 29 18.19 4.17 14.57
C ASP A 29 19.46 3.36 14.32
N ARG A 30 19.40 2.38 13.40
CA ARG A 30 20.58 1.62 12.97
C ARG A 30 21.58 2.51 12.23
N VAL A 31 21.10 3.38 11.34
CA VAL A 31 21.94 4.37 10.65
C VAL A 31 22.62 5.29 11.66
N VAL A 32 21.88 5.82 12.64
CA VAL A 32 22.46 6.74 13.62
C VAL A 32 23.51 6.04 14.48
N LYS A 33 23.26 4.81 14.93
CA LYS A 33 24.26 4.00 15.66
C LYS A 33 25.54 3.74 14.84
N ILE A 34 25.41 3.60 13.52
CA ILE A 34 26.58 3.44 12.63
C ILE A 34 27.36 4.76 12.54
N ILE A 35 26.66 5.89 12.40
CA ILE A 35 27.27 7.23 12.36
C ILE A 35 28.04 7.51 13.66
N GLU A 36 27.44 7.23 14.82
CA GLU A 36 28.08 7.48 16.13
C GLU A 36 29.38 6.68 16.34
N ALA A 37 29.47 5.49 15.75
CA ALA A 37 30.64 4.63 15.81
C ALA A 37 31.72 4.96 14.76
N ASP A 38 31.45 5.89 13.83
CA ASP A 38 32.36 6.23 12.74
C ASP A 38 33.41 7.29 13.20
N PRO A 39 34.72 7.06 12.95
CA PRO A 39 35.76 8.05 13.25
C PRO A 39 35.55 9.42 12.58
N ASN A 40 34.84 9.45 11.44
CA ASN A 40 34.47 10.66 10.70
C ASN A 40 32.97 11.01 10.85
N LYS A 41 32.37 10.69 12.01
CA LYS A 41 30.93 10.86 12.29
C LYS A 41 30.34 12.18 11.79
N GLU A 42 31.02 13.31 11.95
CA GLU A 42 30.52 14.63 11.50
C GLU A 42 30.34 14.69 9.97
N ARG A 43 31.30 14.14 9.22
CA ARG A 43 31.23 14.11 7.76
C ARG A 43 30.16 13.14 7.28
N VAL A 44 30.10 11.96 7.90
CA VAL A 44 29.13 10.91 7.55
C VAL A 44 27.71 11.37 7.86
N ASP A 45 27.48 11.91 9.06
CA ASP A 45 26.21 12.50 9.46
C ASP A 45 25.74 13.52 8.42
N LYS A 46 26.56 14.52 8.09
CA LYS A 46 26.20 15.55 7.10
C LYS A 46 25.82 15.01 5.72
N ILE A 47 26.40 13.88 5.30
CA ILE A 47 26.05 13.26 4.01
C ILE A 47 24.70 12.54 4.13
N ILE A 48 24.52 11.76 5.21
CA ILE A 48 23.33 10.94 5.39
C ILE A 48 22.12 11.79 5.77
N THR A 49 22.29 12.84 6.58
CA THR A 49 21.25 13.85 6.87
C THR A 49 20.68 14.43 5.59
N ARG A 50 21.53 14.85 4.64
CA ARG A 50 21.07 15.37 3.34
C ARG A 50 20.36 14.34 2.50
N TRP A 51 20.84 13.10 2.52
CA TRP A 51 20.22 12.01 1.79
C TRP A 51 18.83 11.67 2.37
N ILE A 52 18.71 11.54 3.70
CA ILE A 52 17.45 11.29 4.40
C ILE A 52 16.44 12.41 4.14
N LYS A 53 16.85 13.68 4.27
CA LYS A 53 15.99 14.81 3.92
C LYS A 53 15.40 14.65 2.53
N ARG A 54 16.25 14.42 1.53
CA ARG A 54 15.82 14.28 0.13
C ARG A 54 14.89 13.08 -0.07
N HIS A 55 15.15 11.97 0.58
CA HIS A 55 14.33 10.77 0.48
C HIS A 55 12.95 10.99 1.11
N LEU A 56 12.90 11.49 2.34
CA LEU A 56 11.66 11.74 3.07
C LEU A 56 10.81 12.84 2.43
N SER A 57 11.42 13.90 1.87
CA SER A 57 10.69 14.91 1.09
C SER A 57 9.99 14.31 -0.13
N ARG A 58 10.59 13.32 -0.81
CA ARG A 58 9.94 12.62 -1.94
C ARG A 58 8.76 11.77 -1.51
N LEU A 59 8.78 11.28 -0.27
CA LEU A 59 7.67 10.53 0.33
C LEU A 59 6.61 11.45 0.96
N GLY A 60 6.77 12.77 0.88
CA GLY A 60 5.78 13.73 1.35
C GLY A 60 5.86 14.10 2.83
N ALA A 61 6.95 13.76 3.52
CA ALA A 61 7.28 14.32 4.83
C ALA A 61 7.87 15.73 4.61
N GLU A 62 7.06 16.77 4.62
CA GLU A 62 7.54 18.15 4.44
C GLU A 62 7.72 18.91 5.76
N VAL A 63 7.00 18.50 6.80
CA VAL A 63 7.08 19.14 8.12
C VAL A 63 8.46 18.85 8.73
N GLY A 64 9.10 19.86 9.32
CA GLY A 64 10.31 19.70 10.14
C GLY A 64 11.62 19.39 9.42
N LEU A 65 11.63 18.81 8.21
CA LEU A 65 12.86 18.39 7.53
C LEU A 65 13.83 19.53 7.20
N GLU A 66 13.34 20.76 7.00
CA GLU A 66 14.20 21.93 6.78
C GLU A 66 15.10 22.21 8.00
N ARG A 67 14.61 21.92 9.21
CA ARG A 67 15.32 22.16 10.48
C ARG A 67 16.24 21.02 10.91
N LEU A 68 16.11 19.84 10.30
CA LEU A 68 16.94 18.66 10.57
C LEU A 68 18.41 18.93 10.16
N ASN A 69 19.32 19.28 11.06
CA ASN A 69 20.71 19.58 10.71
C ASN A 69 21.64 18.38 10.93
N SER A 70 21.25 17.46 11.83
CA SER A 70 22.02 16.28 12.17
C SER A 70 21.10 15.11 12.51
N LEU A 71 21.38 13.92 12.00
CA LEU A 71 20.59 12.73 12.34
C LEU A 71 20.87 12.24 13.75
N VAL A 72 22.08 12.53 14.25
CA VAL A 72 22.47 12.18 15.62
C VAL A 72 21.79 13.09 16.63
N GLU A 73 21.70 14.38 16.35
CA GLU A 73 21.21 15.40 17.28
C GLU A 73 19.68 15.58 17.20
N ASP A 74 19.10 15.52 16.01
CA ASP A 74 17.68 15.82 15.79
C ASP A 74 16.83 14.55 15.68
N ARG A 75 17.18 13.48 16.41
CA ARG A 75 16.49 12.18 16.35
C ARG A 75 14.99 12.29 16.63
N ASP A 76 14.62 13.08 17.64
CA ASP A 76 13.22 13.22 18.06
C ASP A 76 12.38 13.91 16.97
N MET A 77 12.94 14.96 16.34
CA MET A 77 12.31 15.64 15.21
C MET A 77 12.15 14.69 14.02
N LEU A 78 13.14 13.84 13.77
CA LEU A 78 13.05 12.83 12.73
C LEU A 78 11.95 11.81 13.03
N ALA A 79 11.87 11.29 14.25
CA ALA A 79 10.84 10.34 14.67
C ALA A 79 9.42 10.92 14.48
N GLU A 80 9.19 12.17 14.85
CA GLU A 80 7.93 12.88 14.63
C GLU A 80 7.58 12.98 13.13
N ASN A 81 8.55 13.29 12.27
CA ASN A 81 8.32 13.38 10.83
C ASN A 81 7.99 12.02 10.19
N LEU A 82 8.62 10.95 10.67
CA LEU A 82 8.30 9.59 10.22
C LEU A 82 6.89 9.16 10.65
N GLU A 83 6.48 9.51 11.87
CA GLU A 83 5.13 9.27 12.37
C GLU A 83 4.09 10.00 11.53
N ASN A 84 4.33 11.28 11.23
CA ASN A 84 3.46 12.09 10.38
C ASN A 84 3.30 11.51 8.96
N LEU A 85 4.38 10.99 8.37
CA LEU A 85 4.36 10.36 7.06
C LEU A 85 3.46 9.12 7.04
N VAL A 86 3.63 8.24 8.03
CA VAL A 86 2.81 7.02 8.14
C VAL A 86 1.35 7.38 8.41
N ASN A 87 1.07 8.32 9.32
CA ASN A 87 -0.28 8.80 9.58
C ASN A 87 -0.95 9.36 8.32
N LYS A 88 -0.20 10.09 7.49
CA LYS A 88 -0.70 10.59 6.20
C LYS A 88 -1.04 9.44 5.24
N GLU A 89 -0.16 8.46 5.08
CA GLU A 89 -0.45 7.28 4.25
C GLU A 89 -1.68 6.50 4.73
N TRP A 90 -1.87 6.36 6.04
CA TRP A 90 -3.07 5.72 6.60
C TRP A 90 -4.34 6.54 6.35
N LEU A 91 -4.30 7.84 6.62
CA LEU A 91 -5.45 8.74 6.43
C LEU A 91 -5.86 8.88 4.96
N GLU A 92 -4.91 8.85 4.03
CA GLU A 92 -5.18 8.95 2.60
C GLU A 92 -5.48 7.57 1.98
N GLY A 93 -4.79 6.52 2.41
CA GLY A 93 -4.89 5.17 1.86
C GLY A 93 -6.11 4.38 2.34
N MET A 94 -6.52 4.53 3.60
CA MET A 94 -7.64 3.78 4.17
C MET A 94 -8.99 4.15 3.52
N PRO A 95 -9.35 5.44 3.32
CA PRO A 95 -10.59 5.80 2.63
C PRO A 95 -10.61 5.30 1.18
N LEU A 96 -9.48 5.40 0.47
CA LEU A 96 -9.37 4.94 -0.91
C LEU A 96 -9.53 3.41 -1.01
N GLY A 97 -8.91 2.68 -0.09
CA GLY A 97 -9.03 1.23 0.02
C GLY A 97 -10.46 0.81 0.34
N TYR A 98 -11.09 1.46 1.32
CA TYR A 98 -12.48 1.20 1.69
C TYR A 98 -13.44 1.47 0.52
N GLN A 99 -13.30 2.62 -0.16
CA GLN A 99 -14.18 2.98 -1.27
C GLN A 99 -14.04 2.00 -2.45
N LYS A 100 -12.80 1.64 -2.81
CA LYS A 100 -12.56 0.64 -3.87
C LYS A 100 -13.10 -0.73 -3.49
N GLY A 101 -12.87 -1.16 -2.25
CA GLY A 101 -13.38 -2.44 -1.73
C GLY A 101 -14.90 -2.49 -1.73
N TYR A 102 -15.55 -1.43 -1.26
CA TYR A 102 -17.00 -1.30 -1.25
C TYR A 102 -17.59 -1.34 -2.67
N GLN A 103 -17.05 -0.54 -3.60
CA GLN A 103 -17.53 -0.53 -4.99
C GLN A 103 -17.37 -1.89 -5.67
N LYS A 104 -16.21 -2.52 -5.49
CA LYS A 104 -15.94 -3.84 -6.06
C LYS A 104 -16.89 -4.90 -5.47
N GLY A 105 -17.03 -4.94 -4.14
CA GLY A 105 -17.92 -5.88 -3.47
C GLY A 105 -19.38 -5.68 -3.84
N PHE A 106 -19.82 -4.43 -4.02
CA PHE A 106 -21.16 -4.12 -4.51
C PHE A 106 -21.39 -4.62 -5.95
N GLN A 107 -20.44 -4.36 -6.85
CA GLN A 107 -20.52 -4.81 -8.25
C GLN A 107 -20.52 -6.34 -8.35
N GLU A 108 -19.64 -7.02 -7.60
CA GLU A 108 -19.57 -8.48 -7.54
C GLU A 108 -20.87 -9.07 -6.96
N GLY A 109 -21.44 -8.45 -5.92
CA GLY A 109 -22.71 -8.87 -5.34
C GLY A 109 -23.89 -8.74 -6.31
N VAL A 110 -23.98 -7.60 -7.02
CA VAL A 110 -25.00 -7.40 -8.06
C VAL A 110 -24.85 -8.44 -9.18
N GLN A 111 -23.62 -8.69 -9.64
CA GLN A 111 -23.38 -9.68 -10.69
C GLN A 111 -23.70 -11.11 -10.23
N ALA A 112 -23.35 -11.48 -9.01
CA ALA A 112 -23.68 -12.78 -8.44
C ALA A 112 -25.20 -13.00 -8.34
N VAL A 113 -25.96 -11.98 -7.89
CA VAL A 113 -27.43 -12.05 -7.84
C VAL A 113 -28.01 -12.22 -9.24
N LYS A 114 -27.50 -11.48 -10.23
CA LYS A 114 -27.93 -11.65 -11.63
C LYS A 114 -27.70 -13.09 -12.11
N GLN A 115 -26.50 -13.61 -11.95
CA GLN A 115 -26.16 -14.98 -12.35
C GLN A 115 -27.05 -16.03 -11.63
N GLU A 116 -27.30 -15.85 -10.33
CA GLU A 116 -28.16 -16.75 -9.56
C GLU A 116 -29.62 -16.73 -10.07
N VAL A 117 -30.16 -15.55 -10.36
CA VAL A 117 -31.53 -15.41 -10.91
C VAL A 117 -31.61 -16.01 -12.30
N ALA A 118 -30.64 -15.74 -13.18
CA ALA A 118 -30.58 -16.34 -14.51
C ALA A 118 -30.53 -17.87 -14.45
N HIS A 119 -29.68 -18.43 -13.58
CA HIS A 119 -29.61 -19.87 -13.35
C HIS A 119 -30.98 -20.45 -12.91
N LYS A 120 -31.66 -19.80 -11.95
CA LYS A 120 -33.00 -20.23 -11.51
C LYS A 120 -34.02 -20.19 -12.65
N LEU A 121 -33.98 -19.18 -13.51
CA LEU A 121 -34.87 -19.07 -14.67
C LEU A 121 -34.57 -20.14 -15.73
N ILE A 122 -33.31 -20.41 -16.02
CA ILE A 122 -32.89 -21.47 -16.96
C ILE A 122 -33.38 -22.84 -16.50
N VAL A 123 -33.25 -23.16 -15.21
CA VAL A 123 -33.58 -24.48 -14.66
C VAL A 123 -35.08 -24.68 -14.47
N ARG A 124 -35.83 -23.61 -14.16
CA ARG A 124 -37.24 -23.73 -13.75
C ARG A 124 -38.26 -23.26 -14.78
N THR A 125 -37.82 -22.73 -15.92
CA THR A 125 -38.72 -22.17 -16.93
C THR A 125 -38.29 -22.55 -18.35
N GLU A 126 -39.21 -22.45 -19.30
CA GLU A 126 -38.94 -22.62 -20.74
C GLU A 126 -38.60 -21.29 -21.44
N MET A 127 -38.24 -20.24 -20.69
CA MET A 127 -37.86 -18.94 -21.25
C MET A 127 -36.61 -19.08 -22.14
N ASN A 128 -36.57 -18.34 -23.25
CA ASN A 128 -35.38 -18.28 -24.12
C ASN A 128 -34.30 -17.34 -23.55
N ASP A 129 -33.08 -17.46 -24.07
CA ASP A 129 -31.92 -16.71 -23.55
C ASP A 129 -32.08 -15.19 -23.69
N GLN A 130 -32.78 -14.74 -24.74
CA GLN A 130 -33.06 -13.33 -24.97
C GLN A 130 -33.92 -12.73 -23.84
N LEU A 131 -34.99 -13.43 -23.46
CA LEU A 131 -35.91 -12.98 -22.41
C LEU A 131 -35.27 -13.05 -21.02
N ILE A 132 -34.47 -14.08 -20.74
CA ILE A 132 -33.73 -14.17 -19.47
C ILE A 132 -32.67 -13.07 -19.35
N ALA A 133 -31.91 -12.82 -20.43
CA ALA A 133 -30.94 -11.74 -20.49
C ALA A 133 -31.57 -10.37 -20.22
N GLU A 134 -32.75 -10.12 -20.79
CA GLU A 134 -33.52 -8.89 -20.56
C GLU A 134 -33.99 -8.76 -19.10
N ILE A 135 -34.62 -9.80 -18.54
CA ILE A 135 -35.16 -9.79 -17.16
C ILE A 135 -34.05 -9.55 -16.12
N VAL A 136 -32.91 -10.19 -16.32
CA VAL A 136 -31.81 -10.21 -15.35
C VAL A 136 -30.82 -9.06 -15.62
N GLY A 137 -30.82 -8.50 -16.82
CA GLY A 137 -29.85 -7.51 -17.26
C GLY A 137 -28.44 -8.09 -17.40
N LEU A 138 -28.34 -9.26 -18.06
CA LEU A 138 -27.09 -9.92 -18.46
C LEU A 138 -26.96 -9.87 -20.00
N ALA A 139 -25.76 -10.14 -20.52
CA ALA A 139 -25.61 -10.37 -21.95
C ALA A 139 -26.24 -11.71 -22.35
N VAL A 140 -26.77 -11.77 -23.58
CA VAL A 140 -27.37 -13.01 -24.12
C VAL A 140 -26.33 -14.13 -24.17
N ASP A 141 -25.08 -13.81 -24.54
CA ASP A 141 -23.98 -14.77 -24.60
C ASP A 141 -23.68 -15.38 -23.22
N GLU A 142 -23.67 -14.57 -22.15
CA GLU A 142 -23.50 -15.06 -20.77
C GLU A 142 -24.61 -16.04 -20.37
N VAL A 143 -25.85 -15.74 -20.75
CA VAL A 143 -27.00 -16.62 -20.48
C VAL A 143 -26.92 -17.92 -21.28
N SER A 144 -26.50 -17.83 -22.54
CA SER A 144 -26.35 -19.00 -23.40
C SER A 144 -25.26 -19.94 -22.89
N ASP A 145 -24.12 -19.39 -22.46
CA ASP A 145 -23.04 -20.14 -21.82
C ASP A 145 -23.52 -20.83 -20.55
N MET A 146 -24.23 -20.12 -19.67
CA MET A 146 -24.81 -20.72 -18.46
C MET A 146 -25.79 -21.86 -18.80
N ARG A 147 -26.62 -21.70 -19.84
CA ARG A 147 -27.57 -22.74 -20.25
C ARG A 147 -26.86 -23.97 -20.79
N SER A 148 -25.77 -23.80 -21.53
CA SER A 148 -24.98 -24.92 -22.03
C SER A 148 -24.40 -25.76 -20.88
N GLN A 149 -23.94 -25.11 -19.80
CA GLN A 149 -23.36 -25.78 -18.62
C GLN A 149 -24.40 -26.57 -17.81
N VAL A 150 -25.68 -26.17 -17.84
CA VAL A 150 -26.78 -26.88 -17.16
C VAL A 150 -27.28 -28.09 -17.96
N LYS A 151 -27.11 -28.09 -19.29
CA LYS A 151 -27.54 -29.19 -20.18
C LYS A 151 -26.56 -30.37 -20.23
N HIS A 152 -25.37 -30.22 -19.64
CA HIS A 152 -24.34 -31.26 -19.51
C HIS A 152 -24.41 -31.94 -18.14
#